data_AF-A0A3D4QBK6-F1
#
_entry.id   AF-A0A3D4QBK6-F1
#
_cell.length_a   1.000
_cell.length_b   1.000
_cell.length_c   1.000
_cell.angle_alpha   90.00
_cell.angle_beta   90.00
_cell.angle_gamma   90.00
#
_symmetry.space_group_name_H-M   'P 1'
#
loop_
_entity.id
_entity.type
_entity.pdbx_description
1 polymer ?
#
loop_
_entity_poly.entity_id
_entity_poly.type
_entity_poly.pdbx_seq_one_letter_code
_entity_poly.pdbx_strand_id
1 'polypeptide(L)'
;VTVHGNLATLHDGTIAGSVTNLMDCMRYAVKTAGIPLEDAVRCVTENPAREIGIYEEVGSIEPGKRADFVLLDSELRLVHVFINGKEFV
;
A
#
# COMPACT_ATOMS: atom_id res chain seq x y z
N VAL A 1 15.40 -17.01 -10.55
CA VAL A 1 15.10 -15.56 -10.47
C VAL A 1 16.34 -14.88 -9.94
N THR A 2 16.83 -13.85 -10.61
CA THR A 2 17.97 -13.03 -10.19
C THR A 2 17.44 -11.65 -9.79
N VAL A 3 17.94 -11.10 -8.67
CA VAL A 3 17.50 -9.81 -8.13
C VAL A 3 18.65 -8.81 -8.17
N HIS A 4 18.42 -7.65 -8.77
CA HIS A 4 19.34 -6.52 -8.78
C HIS A 4 18.58 -5.24 -8.40
N GLY A 5 18.84 -4.71 -7.20
CA GLY A 5 18.06 -3.59 -6.65
C GLY A 5 16.57 -3.94 -6.61
N ASN A 6 15.74 -3.12 -7.25
CA ASN A 6 14.27 -3.30 -7.27
C ASN A 6 13.77 -4.20 -8.42
N LEU A 7 14.68 -4.75 -9.25
CA LEU A 7 14.37 -5.54 -10.43
C LEU A 7 14.59 -7.04 -10.18
N ALA A 8 13.54 -7.84 -10.32
CA ALA A 8 13.61 -9.29 -10.34
C ALA A 8 13.45 -9.80 -11.79
N THR A 9 14.34 -10.70 -12.23
CA THR A 9 14.33 -11.24 -13.60
C THR A 9 14.49 -12.75 -13.67
N LEU A 10 13.98 -13.36 -14.74
CA LEU A 10 14.32 -14.73 -15.15
C LEU A 10 15.72 -14.77 -15.80
N HIS A 11 16.18 -15.98 -16.14
CA HIS A 11 17.51 -16.20 -16.71
C HIS A 11 17.71 -15.53 -18.08
N ASP A 12 16.63 -15.23 -18.79
CA ASP A 12 16.61 -14.54 -20.10
C ASP A 12 16.43 -13.02 -19.98
N GLY A 13 16.36 -12.49 -18.75
CA GLY A 13 16.13 -11.07 -18.47
C GLY A 13 14.67 -10.64 -18.40
N THR A 14 13.70 -11.55 -18.61
CA THR A 14 12.26 -11.24 -18.46
C THR A 14 11.94 -10.80 -17.04
N ILE A 15 11.18 -9.70 -16.88
CA ILE A 15 10.76 -9.22 -15.56
C ILE A 15 9.87 -10.26 -14.87
N ALA A 16 10.24 -10.62 -13.65
CA ALA A 16 9.56 -11.62 -12.82
C ALA A 16 9.08 -11.00 -11.50
N GLY A 17 8.30 -9.93 -11.62
CA GLY A 17 7.80 -9.16 -10.48
C GLY A 17 8.71 -8.00 -10.07
N SER A 18 8.31 -7.32 -9.00
CA SER A 18 9.00 -6.16 -8.42
C SER A 18 9.55 -6.49 -7.04
N VAL A 19 10.68 -5.89 -6.67
CA VAL A 19 11.22 -5.97 -5.31
C VAL A 19 10.92 -4.67 -4.57
N THR A 20 9.64 -4.46 -4.24
CA THR A 20 9.11 -3.30 -3.51
C THR A 20 7.93 -3.74 -2.64
N ASN A 21 7.48 -2.88 -1.72
CA ASN A 21 6.26 -3.08 -0.94
C ASN A 21 5.23 -1.97 -1.25
N LEU A 22 3.99 -2.16 -0.80
CA LEU A 22 2.89 -1.25 -1.07
C LEU A 22 3.13 0.18 -0.51
N MET A 23 3.77 0.30 0.65
CA MET A 23 4.09 1.59 1.26
C MET A 23 5.11 2.38 0.44
N ASP A 24 6.16 1.71 -0.04
CA ASP A 24 7.17 2.34 -0.90
C ASP A 24 6.57 2.73 -2.26
N CYS A 25 5.67 1.91 -2.82
CA CYS A 25 4.91 2.24 -4.02
C CYS A 25 4.02 3.48 -3.82
N MET A 26 3.26 3.55 -2.73
CA MET A 26 2.40 4.70 -2.42
C MET A 26 3.23 5.97 -2.21
N ARG A 27 4.35 5.88 -1.48
CA ARG A 27 5.24 7.02 -1.27
C ARG A 27 5.88 7.49 -2.59
N TYR A 28 6.29 6.58 -3.47
CA TYR A 28 6.77 6.93 -4.82
C TYR A 28 5.68 7.61 -5.65
N ALA A 29 4.46 7.06 -5.65
CA ALA A 29 3.31 7.62 -6.36
C ALA A 29 3.09 9.10 -5.98
N VAL A 30 3.14 9.41 -4.68
CA VAL A 30 2.94 10.77 -4.18
C VAL A 30 4.17 11.66 -4.38
N LYS A 31 5.33 11.25 -3.87
CA LYS A 31 6.52 12.11 -3.77
C LYS A 31 7.29 12.23 -5.09
N THR A 32 7.20 11.23 -5.98
CA THR A 32 7.98 11.19 -7.23
C THR A 32 7.10 11.29 -8.47
N ALA A 33 5.99 10.55 -8.53
CA ALA A 33 5.09 10.58 -9.68
C ALA A 33 4.08 11.74 -9.63
N GLY A 34 3.98 12.46 -8.51
CA GLY A 34 3.13 13.65 -8.37
C GLY A 34 1.63 13.36 -8.26
N ILE A 35 1.25 12.13 -7.90
CA ILE A 35 -0.15 11.77 -7.67
C ILE A 35 -0.62 12.40 -6.35
N PRO A 36 -1.79 13.06 -6.29
CA PRO A 36 -2.33 13.58 -5.05
C PRO A 36 -2.43 12.49 -3.97
N LEU A 37 -2.18 12.86 -2.71
CA LEU A 37 -2.14 11.89 -1.61
C LEU A 37 -3.47 11.15 -1.46
N GLU A 38 -4.58 11.87 -1.57
CA GLU A 38 -5.93 11.33 -1.49
C GLU A 38 -6.24 10.31 -2.61
N ASP A 39 -5.71 10.54 -3.81
CA ASP A 39 -5.84 9.61 -4.93
C ASP A 39 -5.00 8.34 -4.68
N ALA A 40 -3.75 8.52 -4.24
CA ALA A 40 -2.87 7.40 -3.91
C ALA A 40 -3.43 6.54 -2.78
N VAL A 41 -4.00 7.14 -1.73
CA VAL A 41 -4.65 6.43 -0.62
C VAL A 41 -5.85 5.64 -1.12
N ARG A 42 -6.75 6.25 -1.91
CA ARG A 42 -7.89 5.52 -2.51
C ARG A 42 -7.44 4.34 -3.37
N CYS A 43 -6.38 4.50 -4.14
CA CYS A 43 -5.80 3.43 -4.98
C CYS A 43 -5.31 2.23 -4.19
N VAL A 44 -4.84 2.41 -2.94
CA VAL A 44 -4.31 1.32 -2.11
C VAL A 44 -5.28 0.84 -1.03
N THR A 45 -6.43 1.50 -0.84
CA THR A 45 -7.45 1.12 0.16
C THR A 45 -8.84 0.91 -0.43
N GLU A 46 -9.55 1.99 -0.78
CA GLU A 46 -10.96 1.97 -1.17
C GLU A 46 -11.18 1.22 -2.48
N ASN A 47 -10.39 1.54 -3.51
CA ASN A 47 -10.54 0.99 -4.85
C ASN A 47 -10.39 -0.55 -4.86
N PRO A 48 -9.31 -1.16 -4.30
CA PRO A 48 -9.21 -2.62 -4.29
C PRO A 48 -10.27 -3.28 -3.41
N ALA A 49 -10.70 -2.65 -2.31
CA ALA A 49 -11.77 -3.19 -1.47
C ALA A 49 -13.13 -3.22 -2.20
N ARG A 50 -13.43 -2.18 -3.00
CA ARG A 50 -14.62 -2.15 -3.87
C ARG A 50 -14.53 -3.19 -4.97
N GLU A 51 -13.38 -3.31 -5.62
CA GLU A 51 -13.17 -4.23 -6.74
C GLU A 51 -13.41 -5.69 -6.36
N ILE A 52 -12.99 -6.09 -5.15
CA ILE A 52 -13.18 -7.47 -4.66
C ILE A 52 -14.42 -7.64 -3.78
N GLY A 53 -15.28 -6.61 -3.67
CA GLY A 53 -16.58 -6.70 -3.01
C GLY A 53 -16.55 -6.72 -1.47
N ILE A 54 -15.49 -6.20 -0.84
CA ILE A 54 -15.31 -6.19 0.63
C ILE A 54 -15.32 -4.78 1.23
N TYR A 55 -15.77 -3.77 0.48
CA TYR A 55 -15.74 -2.38 0.92
C TYR A 55 -16.54 -2.13 2.20
N GLU A 56 -17.63 -2.87 2.44
CA GLU A 56 -18.41 -2.74 3.68
C GLU A 56 -17.62 -3.18 4.93
N GLU A 57 -16.52 -3.91 4.76
CA GLU A 57 -15.68 -4.42 5.85
C GLU A 57 -14.38 -3.62 6.04
N VAL A 58 -13.78 -3.12 4.95
CA VAL A 58 -12.46 -2.47 4.93
C VAL A 58 -12.35 -1.40 3.82
N GLY A 59 -11.24 -0.66 3.80
CA GLY A 59 -10.90 0.27 2.70
C GLY A 59 -11.16 1.75 3.00
N SER A 60 -11.90 2.05 4.07
CA SER A 60 -12.13 3.39 4.60
C SER A 60 -12.18 3.38 6.14
N ILE A 61 -11.99 4.55 6.76
CA ILE A 61 -12.13 4.74 8.21
C ILE A 61 -13.55 5.22 8.49
N GLU A 62 -14.45 4.27 8.78
CA GLU A 62 -15.86 4.51 9.03
C GLU A 62 -16.38 3.62 10.18
N PRO A 63 -17.34 4.08 10.99
CA PRO A 63 -17.94 3.25 12.03
C PRO A 63 -18.52 1.95 11.45
N GLY A 64 -18.24 0.83 12.11
CA GLY A 64 -18.70 -0.51 11.71
C GLY A 64 -17.70 -1.31 10.87
N LYS A 65 -16.68 -0.67 10.30
CA LYS A 65 -15.59 -1.35 9.56
C LYS A 65 -14.49 -1.85 10.50
N ARG A 66 -13.65 -2.75 10.00
CA ARG A 66 -12.49 -3.26 10.77
C ARG A 66 -11.55 -2.11 11.11
N ALA A 67 -11.02 -2.13 12.32
CA ALA A 67 -9.99 -1.19 12.78
C ALA A 67 -8.61 -1.58 12.24
N ASP A 68 -8.50 -1.64 10.91
CA ASP A 68 -7.29 -1.89 10.14
C ASP A 68 -6.81 -0.56 9.54
N PHE A 69 -5.74 0.02 10.07
CA PHE A 69 -5.20 1.29 9.60
C PHE A 69 -3.71 1.44 9.91
N VAL A 70 -3.06 2.37 9.22
CA VAL A 70 -1.66 2.72 9.46
C VAL A 70 -1.55 4.19 9.88
N LEU A 71 -0.65 4.47 10.81
CA LEU A 71 -0.25 5.83 11.15
C LEU A 71 1.03 6.16 10.38
N LEU A 72 1.02 7.27 9.64
CA LEU A 72 2.16 7.76 8.89
C LEU A 72 2.60 9.12 9.43
N ASP A 73 3.88 9.46 9.26
CA ASP A 73 4.38 10.80 9.50
C ASP A 73 4.21 11.72 8.27
N SER A 74 4.66 12.98 8.38
CA SER A 74 4.59 13.97 7.29
C SER A 74 5.40 13.58 6.03
N GLU A 75 6.35 12.67 6.17
CA GLU A 75 7.14 12.11 5.07
C GLU A 75 6.55 10.82 4.50
N LEU A 76 5.34 10.43 4.93
CA LEU A 76 4.66 9.20 4.57
C LEU A 76 5.47 7.95 4.96
N ARG A 77 6.24 8.04 6.04
CA ARG A 77 6.92 6.89 6.64
C ARG A 77 5.98 6.21 7.63
N LEU A 78 6.02 4.89 7.67
CA LEU A 78 5.22 4.09 8.58
C LEU A 78 5.67 4.34 10.02
N VAL A 79 4.73 4.80 10.86
CA VAL A 79 4.92 4.99 12.30
C VAL A 79 4.33 3.81 13.04
N HIS A 80 3.03 3.53 12.80
CA HIS A 80 2.35 2.40 13.42
C HIS A 80 1.43 1.62 12.48
N VAL A 81 1.21 0.34 12.80
CA VAL A 81 0.25 -0.55 12.13
C VAL A 81 -0.77 -1.06 13.14
N PHE A 82 -2.05 -0.88 12.82
CA PHE A 82 -3.18 -1.42 13.57
C PHE A 82 -3.89 -2.48 12.74
N ILE A 83 -4.09 -3.67 13.32
CA ILE A 83 -4.87 -4.77 12.72
C ILE A 83 -5.91 -5.22 13.75
N ASN A 84 -7.18 -5.18 13.37
CA ASN A 84 -8.34 -5.42 14.24
C ASN A 84 -8.25 -4.63 15.56
N GLY A 85 -7.79 -3.38 15.48
CA GLY A 85 -7.64 -2.48 16.63
C GLY A 85 -6.47 -2.78 17.55
N LYS A 86 -5.58 -3.73 17.20
CA LYS A 86 -4.35 -4.03 17.94
C LYS A 86 -3.15 -3.42 17.22
N GLU A 87 -2.28 -2.78 17.98
CA GLU A 87 -1.01 -2.23 17.50
C GLU A 87 0.04 -3.34 17.31
N PHE A 88 0.81 -3.30 16.22
CA PHE A 88 1.80 -4.34 15.87
C PHE A 88 3.23 -3.81 15.74
N VAL A 89 3.37 -2.69 15.05
CA VAL A 89 4.61 -1.94 14.81
C VAL A 89 4.29 -0.50 15.11
#